data_AF-A0A7X4JT74-F1
#
_entry.id   AF-A0A7X4JT74-F1
#
_cell.length_a   1.000
_cell.length_b   1.000
_cell.length_c   1.000
_cell.angle_alpha   90.00
_cell.angle_beta   90.00
_cell.angle_gamma   90.00
#
_symmetry.space_group_name_H-M   'P 1'
#
loop_
_entity.id
_entity.type
_entity.pdbx_description
1 polymer ?
#
loop_
_entity_poly.entity_id
_entity_poly.type
_entity_poly.pdbx_seq_one_letter_code
_entity_poly.pdbx_strand_id
1 'polypeptide(L)'
;MATDQTVEINQRLIASGIGLGIGIVLIALLSTIFDNPDSQVGAFLLDRHTENFPYPFTIQNVMWLMFCMGCGELWGRFNQSNLELAQISRRYLPEDEETMLRAQDLGTLYQKMRPMDGERTFFLQRLIARCILQFQGSRSVNQTNSLLNSSLELFQHELELKYTMLRYLVWLIPTMGFIGTVVGIAFALDYAASVENPQDPKLLAQITGRLGVAFYTTLLALIQSALLVFALHIAQGREEMALNQSGQYCLDNLINRLYEK
;
A
#
# COMPACT_ATOMS: atom_id res chain seq x y z
N MET A 1 -19.52 12.38 0.42
CA MET A 1 -18.32 12.18 -0.44
C MET A 1 -17.09 12.86 0.15
N ALA A 2 -17.13 14.15 0.51
CA ALA A 2 -16.01 14.83 1.18
C ALA A 2 -15.61 14.24 2.55
N THR A 3 -16.61 13.78 3.33
CA THR A 3 -16.41 13.17 4.66
C THR A 3 -15.72 11.80 4.60
N ASP A 4 -16.00 11.01 3.56
CA ASP A 4 -15.45 9.65 3.41
C ASP A 4 -13.97 9.71 2.98
N GLN A 5 -13.65 10.64 2.06
CA GLN A 5 -12.26 10.89 1.68
C GLN A 5 -11.39 11.39 2.85
N THR A 6 -11.95 12.24 3.73
CA THR A 6 -11.21 12.73 4.91
C THR A 6 -10.98 11.63 5.94
N VAL A 7 -11.95 10.73 6.14
CA VAL A 7 -11.78 9.55 7.02
C VAL A 7 -10.73 8.60 6.46
N GLU A 8 -10.76 8.31 5.15
CA GLU A 8 -9.78 7.44 4.50
C GLU A 8 -8.37 8.03 4.56
N ILE A 9 -8.21 9.33 4.30
CA ILE A 9 -6.92 10.04 4.42
C ILE A 9 -6.38 9.97 5.85
N ASN A 10 -7.21 10.25 6.85
CA ASN A 10 -6.78 10.19 8.25
C ASN A 10 -6.33 8.79 8.65
N GLN A 11 -7.01 7.75 8.19
CA GLN A 11 -6.65 6.37 8.50
C GLN A 11 -5.38 5.91 7.80
N ARG A 12 -5.13 6.38 6.58
CA ARG A 12 -3.85 6.18 5.89
C ARG A 12 -2.72 6.85 6.67
N LEU A 13 -2.89 8.11 7.06
CA LEU A 13 -1.89 8.84 7.85
C LEU A 13 -1.62 8.15 9.20
N ILE A 14 -2.66 7.63 9.86
CA ILE A 14 -2.51 6.86 11.10
C ILE A 14 -1.76 5.54 10.83
N ALA A 15 -2.12 4.79 9.78
CA ALA A 15 -1.45 3.53 9.44
C ALA A 15 0.03 3.73 9.07
N SER A 16 0.34 4.77 8.29
CA SER A 16 1.72 5.16 7.99
C SER A 16 2.47 5.63 9.23
N GLY A 17 1.83 6.39 10.12
CA GLY A 17 2.40 6.83 11.39
C GLY A 17 2.71 5.65 12.34
N ILE A 18 1.81 4.67 12.43
CA ILE A 18 2.04 3.41 13.15
C ILE A 18 3.20 2.65 12.51
N GLY A 19 3.24 2.56 11.18
CA GLY A 19 4.35 1.93 10.44
C GLY A 19 5.70 2.58 10.75
N LEU A 20 5.77 3.91 10.80
CA LEU A 20 6.97 4.64 11.22
C LEU A 20 7.34 4.35 12.67
N GLY A 21 6.37 4.35 13.59
CA GLY A 21 6.62 4.02 15.00
C GLY A 21 7.19 2.60 15.17
N ILE A 22 6.62 1.62 14.46
CA ILE A 22 7.15 0.25 14.40
C ILE A 22 8.57 0.23 13.83
N GLY A 23 8.85 1.03 12.79
CA GLY A 23 10.18 1.16 12.21
C GLY A 23 11.21 1.69 13.22
N ILE A 24 10.86 2.70 14.01
CA ILE A 24 11.75 3.24 15.06
C ILE A 24 12.03 2.18 16.13
N VAL A 25 10.98 1.47 16.57
CA VAL A 25 11.12 0.37 17.55
C VAL A 25 11.96 -0.77 16.98
N LEU A 26 11.77 -1.13 15.71
CA LEU A 26 12.56 -2.14 15.01
C LEU A 26 14.04 -1.74 14.95
N ILE A 27 14.34 -0.49 14.60
CA ILE A 27 15.71 0.03 14.58
C ILE A 27 16.32 -0.01 15.99
N ALA A 28 15.59 0.42 17.02
CA ALA A 28 16.06 0.38 18.40
C ALA A 28 16.32 -1.06 18.88
N LEU A 29 15.42 -1.99 18.54
CA LEU A 29 15.56 -3.41 18.88
C LEU A 29 16.75 -4.03 18.13
N LEU A 30 16.89 -3.80 16.83
CA LEU A 30 18.06 -4.26 16.07
C LEU A 30 19.36 -3.64 16.62
N SER A 31 19.32 -2.37 17.05
CA SER A 31 20.46 -1.70 17.69
C SER A 31 20.89 -2.40 18.98
N THR A 32 19.94 -2.78 19.83
CA THR A 32 20.23 -3.44 21.10
C THR A 32 20.67 -4.89 20.93
N ILE A 33 20.12 -5.61 19.95
CA ILE A 33 20.49 -7.01 19.68
C ILE A 33 21.87 -7.10 19.02
N PHE A 34 22.18 -6.20 18.09
CA PHE A 34 23.44 -6.16 17.36
C PHE A 34 24.35 -5.05 17.89
N ASP A 35 24.48 -4.99 19.22
CA ASP A 35 25.35 -4.03 19.91
C ASP A 35 26.84 -4.33 19.72
N ASN A 36 27.17 -5.59 19.40
CA ASN A 36 28.54 -6.03 19.20
C ASN A 36 29.20 -5.38 17.97
N PRO A 37 30.36 -4.70 18.15
CA PRO A 37 31.08 -4.01 17.08
C PRO A 37 31.52 -4.90 15.92
N ASP A 38 31.68 -6.21 16.12
CA ASP A 38 32.15 -7.15 15.09
C ASP A 38 31.02 -7.87 14.32
N SER A 39 29.75 -7.50 14.57
CA SER A 39 28.62 -8.17 13.92
C SER A 39 28.48 -7.75 12.45
N GLN A 40 28.83 -8.65 11.53
CA GLN A 40 28.59 -8.47 10.08
C GLN A 40 27.11 -8.22 9.76
N VAL A 41 26.20 -8.78 10.57
CA VAL A 41 24.75 -8.58 10.41
C VAL A 41 24.36 -7.15 10.80
N GLY A 42 24.97 -6.58 11.84
CA GLY A 42 24.78 -5.17 12.21
C GLY A 42 25.30 -4.20 11.14
N ALA A 43 26.43 -4.55 10.48
CA ALA A 43 26.93 -3.80 9.33
C ALA A 43 25.94 -3.86 8.14
N PHE A 44 25.42 -5.06 7.84
CA PHE A 44 24.47 -5.26 6.75
C PHE A 44 23.13 -4.54 6.99
N LEU A 45 22.56 -4.65 8.18
CA LEU A 45 21.21 -4.16 8.47
C LEU A 45 21.13 -2.68 8.87
N LEU A 46 22.15 -2.14 9.55
CA LEU A 46 22.07 -0.82 10.22
C LEU A 46 23.18 0.16 9.85
N ASP A 47 24.21 -0.25 9.10
CA ASP A 47 25.43 0.54 8.83
C ASP A 47 26.28 0.85 10.07
N ARG A 48 26.28 -0.04 11.07
CA ARG A 48 26.91 0.27 12.36
C ARG A 48 28.44 0.37 12.32
N HIS A 49 29.07 -0.19 11.30
CA HIS A 49 30.54 -0.24 11.18
C HIS A 49 31.16 1.03 10.58
N THR A 50 30.33 1.93 10.02
CA THR A 50 30.85 3.01 9.20
C THR A 50 30.74 4.34 9.94
N GLU A 51 31.88 5.01 10.17
CA GLU A 51 31.92 6.36 10.77
C GLU A 51 31.44 7.47 9.82
N ASN A 52 31.03 7.12 8.59
CA ASN A 52 30.64 8.07 7.55
C ASN A 52 29.38 8.87 7.92
N PHE A 53 28.47 8.29 8.70
CA PHE A 53 27.23 8.93 9.12
C PHE A 53 27.05 8.82 10.65
N PRO A 54 26.52 9.86 11.31
CA PRO A 54 26.25 9.80 12.74
C PRO A 54 25.09 8.83 12.99
N TYR A 55 25.36 7.72 13.68
CA TYR A 55 24.32 6.80 14.11
C TYR A 55 23.32 7.52 15.05
N PRO A 56 21.98 7.38 14.87
CA PRO A 56 21.26 6.44 14.01
C PRO A 56 20.86 6.96 12.62
N PHE A 57 21.40 8.08 12.14
CA PHE A 57 21.02 8.70 10.85
C PHE A 57 21.78 8.09 9.67
N THR A 58 21.56 6.79 9.42
CA THR A 58 22.16 6.04 8.31
C THR A 58 21.16 5.83 7.18
N ILE A 59 21.65 5.59 5.97
CA ILE A 59 20.79 5.33 4.80
C ILE A 59 19.97 4.05 5.03
N GLN A 60 20.57 3.01 5.61
CA GLN A 60 19.88 1.76 5.98
C GLN A 60 18.71 2.02 6.95
N ASN A 61 18.90 2.85 7.97
CA ASN A 61 17.81 3.17 8.91
C ASN A 61 16.68 3.95 8.24
N VAL A 62 17.00 4.88 7.34
CA VAL A 62 15.99 5.57 6.52
C VAL A 62 15.22 4.57 5.65
N MET A 63 15.91 3.61 5.02
CA MET A 63 15.26 2.55 4.24
C MET A 63 14.35 1.67 5.10
N TRP A 64 14.75 1.32 6.32
CA TRP A 64 13.88 0.61 7.28
C TRP A 64 12.62 1.39 7.62
N LEU A 65 12.73 2.70 7.85
CA LEU A 65 11.55 3.54 8.11
C LEU A 65 10.61 3.58 6.91
N MET A 66 11.14 3.74 5.69
CA MET A 66 10.36 3.69 4.45
C MET A 66 9.70 2.32 4.26
N PHE A 67 10.43 1.24 4.54
CA PHE A 67 9.92 -0.13 4.43
C PHE A 67 8.76 -0.37 5.40
N CYS A 68 8.93 -0.04 6.69
CA CYS A 68 7.89 -0.22 7.70
C CYS A 68 6.68 0.68 7.44
N MET A 69 6.88 1.92 6.95
CA MET A 69 5.80 2.78 6.51
C MET A 69 5.00 2.15 5.35
N GLY A 70 5.69 1.60 4.35
CA GLY A 70 5.07 0.89 3.23
C GLY A 70 4.28 -0.35 3.67
N CYS A 71 4.84 -1.15 4.59
CA CYS A 71 4.14 -2.30 5.18
C CYS A 71 2.88 -1.87 5.95
N GLY A 72 2.94 -0.78 6.72
CA GLY A 72 1.80 -0.26 7.47
C GLY A 72 0.65 0.20 6.56
N GLU A 73 0.97 0.96 5.50
CA GLU A 73 -0.03 1.38 4.52
C GLU A 73 -0.63 0.18 3.77
N LEU A 74 0.21 -0.79 3.39
CA LEU A 74 -0.24 -2.00 2.70
C LEU A 74 -1.14 -2.87 3.58
N TRP A 75 -0.82 -3.00 4.87
CA TRP A 75 -1.68 -3.68 5.84
C TRP A 75 -3.07 -3.04 5.91
N GLY A 76 -3.13 -1.70 5.93
CA GLY A 76 -4.38 -0.96 5.88
C GLY A 76 -5.22 -1.30 4.64
N ARG A 77 -4.57 -1.39 3.47
CA ARG A 77 -5.23 -1.79 2.20
C ARG A 77 -5.71 -3.22 2.23
N PHE A 78 -4.90 -4.14 2.75
CA PHE A 78 -5.27 -5.54 2.86
C PHE A 78 -6.51 -5.73 3.74
N ASN A 79 -6.58 -5.00 4.86
CA ASN A 79 -7.76 -5.01 5.72
C ASN A 79 -8.98 -4.40 5.04
N GLN A 80 -8.82 -3.29 4.30
CA GLN A 80 -9.91 -2.69 3.53
C GLN A 80 -10.46 -3.66 2.48
N SER A 81 -9.59 -4.32 1.72
CA SER A 81 -9.98 -5.35 0.75
C SER A 81 -10.81 -6.47 1.38
N ASN A 82 -10.43 -6.93 2.57
CA ASN A 82 -11.20 -7.95 3.30
C ASN A 82 -12.60 -7.45 3.68
N LEU A 83 -12.70 -6.19 4.11
CA LEU A 83 -13.99 -5.59 4.45
C LEU A 83 -14.88 -5.40 3.22
N GLU A 84 -14.30 -5.02 2.07
CA GLU A 84 -15.00 -4.94 0.77
C GLU A 84 -15.54 -6.32 0.35
N LEU A 85 -14.70 -7.35 0.36
CA LEU A 85 -15.10 -8.71 0.03
C LEU A 85 -16.19 -9.24 0.98
N ALA A 86 -16.09 -8.90 2.27
CA ALA A 86 -17.10 -9.27 3.24
C ALA A 86 -18.48 -8.65 2.94
N GLN A 87 -18.56 -7.51 2.24
CA GLN A 87 -19.84 -6.91 1.87
C GLN A 87 -20.65 -7.78 0.91
N ILE A 88 -19.98 -8.50 0.02
CA ILE A 88 -20.65 -9.39 -0.94
C ILE A 88 -21.41 -10.50 -0.20
N SER A 89 -20.84 -11.00 0.90
CA SER A 89 -21.49 -12.02 1.73
C SER A 89 -22.74 -11.54 2.48
N ARG A 90 -22.99 -10.23 2.54
CA ARG A 90 -24.16 -9.66 3.24
C ARG A 90 -25.45 -9.74 2.44
N ARG A 91 -25.39 -10.18 1.18
CA ARG A 91 -26.56 -10.44 0.32
C ARG A 91 -27.59 -9.32 0.35
N TYR A 92 -27.12 -8.13 0.00
CA TYR A 92 -27.94 -6.91 0.02
C TYR A 92 -29.13 -6.94 -0.94
N LEU A 93 -29.00 -7.69 -2.04
CA LEU A 93 -29.99 -7.85 -3.09
C LEU A 93 -30.61 -9.26 -3.03
N PRO A 94 -31.86 -9.43 -3.51
CA PRO A 94 -32.44 -10.76 -3.69
C PRO A 94 -31.63 -11.57 -4.71
N GLU A 95 -31.34 -12.83 -4.38
CA GLU A 95 -30.57 -13.78 -5.20
C GLU A 95 -31.46 -14.86 -5.83
N ASP A 96 -32.76 -14.91 -5.51
CA ASP A 96 -33.73 -15.89 -6.00
C ASP A 96 -34.19 -15.60 -7.44
N GLU A 97 -34.36 -16.57 -8.34
CA GLU A 97 -34.64 -16.25 -9.76
C GLU A 97 -35.99 -15.55 -10.04
N GLU A 98 -36.91 -15.53 -9.09
CA GLU A 98 -38.30 -15.09 -9.30
C GLU A 98 -38.54 -13.62 -8.96
N THR A 99 -37.74 -13.02 -8.07
CA THR A 99 -37.96 -11.64 -7.63
C THR A 99 -37.51 -10.62 -8.68
N MET A 100 -38.50 -9.97 -9.30
CA MET A 100 -38.34 -8.80 -10.17
C MET A 100 -38.42 -7.51 -9.35
N LEU A 101 -37.45 -6.62 -9.54
CA LEU A 101 -37.35 -5.36 -8.81
C LEU A 101 -38.04 -4.22 -9.57
N ARG A 102 -39.06 -3.62 -8.95
CA ARG A 102 -39.71 -2.42 -9.48
C ARG A 102 -39.20 -1.17 -8.80
N ALA A 103 -39.39 -0.05 -9.49
CA ALA A 103 -39.20 1.32 -9.02
C ALA A 103 -39.56 1.57 -7.53
N GLN A 104 -40.72 1.07 -7.12
CA GLN A 104 -41.29 1.25 -5.78
C GLN A 104 -40.53 0.47 -4.69
N ASP A 105 -39.96 -0.69 -5.05
CA ASP A 105 -39.31 -1.60 -4.09
C ASP A 105 -37.89 -1.11 -3.74
N LEU A 106 -37.26 -0.41 -4.70
CA LEU A 106 -35.88 0.08 -4.58
C LEU A 106 -35.68 1.16 -3.52
N GLY A 107 -36.75 1.87 -3.10
CA GLY A 107 -36.65 2.90 -2.08
C GLY A 107 -36.20 2.35 -0.72
N THR A 108 -36.73 1.18 -0.33
CA THR A 108 -36.35 0.51 0.93
C THR A 108 -34.93 -0.04 0.86
N LEU A 109 -34.53 -0.55 -0.29
CA LEU A 109 -33.19 -1.05 -0.55
C LEU A 109 -32.14 0.08 -0.51
N TYR A 110 -32.46 1.23 -1.10
CA TYR A 110 -31.61 2.42 -1.05
C TYR A 110 -31.34 2.87 0.39
N GLN A 111 -32.35 2.84 1.26
CA GLN A 111 -32.18 3.20 2.67
C GLN A 111 -31.22 2.26 3.40
N LYS A 112 -31.20 0.96 3.06
CA LYS A 112 -30.24 -0.02 3.60
C LYS A 112 -28.80 0.21 3.12
N MET A 113 -28.62 0.85 1.95
CA MET A 113 -27.30 1.20 1.41
C MET A 113 -26.79 2.54 1.92
N ARG A 114 -27.63 3.34 2.57
CA ARG A 114 -27.23 4.65 3.08
C ARG A 114 -26.30 4.43 4.28
N PRO A 115 -25.03 4.88 4.24
CA PRO A 115 -24.16 4.81 5.40
C PRO A 115 -24.74 5.63 6.55
N MET A 116 -24.54 5.19 7.80
CA MET A 116 -24.78 6.07 8.94
C MET A 116 -23.75 7.21 8.93
N ASP A 117 -24.09 8.35 9.53
CA ASP A 117 -23.19 9.51 9.53
C ASP A 117 -21.85 9.14 10.20
N GLY A 118 -20.76 9.26 9.44
CA GLY A 118 -19.41 8.90 9.87
C GLY A 118 -18.97 7.47 9.52
N GLU A 119 -19.82 6.65 8.90
CA GLU A 119 -19.44 5.33 8.41
C GLU A 119 -18.80 5.38 7.02
N ARG A 120 -17.83 4.48 6.79
CA ARG A 120 -17.18 4.31 5.48
C ARG A 120 -18.15 3.71 4.49
N THR A 121 -18.08 4.14 3.22
CA THR A 121 -18.85 3.51 2.15
C THR A 121 -18.02 2.51 1.35
N PHE A 122 -18.58 1.32 1.13
CA PHE A 122 -17.94 0.24 0.37
C PHE A 122 -18.34 0.29 -1.11
N PHE A 123 -17.53 -0.30 -1.99
CA PHE A 123 -17.79 -0.29 -3.44
C PHE A 123 -19.18 -0.81 -3.78
N LEU A 124 -19.54 -1.97 -3.22
CA LEU A 124 -20.84 -2.61 -3.45
C LEU A 124 -22.02 -1.70 -3.10
N GLN A 125 -22.00 -1.09 -1.91
CA GLN A 125 -23.06 -0.19 -1.46
C GLN A 125 -23.16 1.05 -2.35
N ARG A 126 -22.01 1.63 -2.73
CA ARG A 126 -21.95 2.80 -3.63
C ARG A 126 -22.50 2.46 -5.02
N LEU A 127 -22.18 1.29 -5.57
CA LEU A 127 -22.69 0.83 -6.87
C LEU A 127 -24.21 0.65 -6.81
N ILE A 128 -24.71 -0.13 -5.84
CA ILE A 128 -26.14 -0.37 -5.67
C ILE A 128 -26.90 0.96 -5.53
N ALA A 129 -26.44 1.85 -4.64
CA ALA A 129 -27.08 3.14 -4.41
C ALA A 129 -27.14 4.00 -5.68
N ARG A 130 -26.04 4.08 -6.45
CA ARG A 130 -25.99 4.83 -7.72
C ARG A 130 -26.94 4.25 -8.77
N CYS A 131 -26.94 2.93 -8.95
CA CYS A 131 -27.83 2.27 -9.90
C CYS A 131 -29.30 2.44 -9.54
N ILE A 132 -29.66 2.32 -8.25
CA ILE A 132 -31.02 2.55 -7.78
C ILE A 132 -31.49 3.98 -8.08
N LEU A 133 -30.68 4.98 -7.73
CA LEU A 133 -31.02 6.38 -7.98
C LEU A 133 -31.21 6.67 -9.48
N GLN A 134 -30.32 6.12 -10.32
CA GLN A 134 -30.43 6.28 -11.77
C GLN A 134 -31.67 5.64 -12.35
N PHE A 135 -32.02 4.44 -11.91
CA PHE A 135 -33.24 3.77 -12.36
C PHE A 135 -34.49 4.50 -11.84
N GLN A 136 -34.45 5.03 -10.62
CA GLN A 136 -35.55 5.80 -10.05
C GLN A 136 -35.85 7.07 -10.84
N GLY A 137 -34.81 7.76 -11.34
CA GLY A 137 -34.95 8.97 -12.16
C GLY A 137 -35.26 8.69 -13.63
N SER A 138 -34.58 7.71 -14.25
CA SER A 138 -34.67 7.47 -15.69
C SER A 138 -35.71 6.43 -16.11
N ARG A 139 -36.11 5.52 -15.21
CA ARG A 139 -36.91 4.33 -15.52
C ARG A 139 -36.33 3.43 -16.63
N SER A 140 -35.03 3.57 -16.94
CA SER A 140 -34.37 2.83 -18.00
C SER A 140 -33.28 1.91 -17.46
N VAL A 141 -33.40 0.62 -17.77
CA VAL A 141 -32.40 -0.41 -17.44
C VAL A 141 -31.13 -0.16 -18.24
N ASN A 142 -31.25 0.21 -19.51
CA ASN A 142 -30.11 0.53 -20.36
C ASN A 142 -29.26 1.67 -19.79
N GLN A 143 -29.89 2.79 -19.39
CA GLN A 143 -29.17 3.90 -18.76
C GLN A 143 -28.53 3.49 -17.43
N THR A 144 -29.19 2.63 -16.67
CA THR A 144 -28.67 2.14 -15.39
C THR A 144 -27.46 1.23 -15.57
N ASN A 145 -27.48 0.38 -16.60
CA ASN A 145 -26.34 -0.46 -16.97
C ASN A 145 -25.16 0.39 -17.48
N SER A 146 -25.42 1.40 -18.32
CA SER A 146 -24.37 2.34 -18.74
C SER A 146 -23.73 3.05 -17.53
N LEU A 147 -24.53 3.49 -16.56
CA LEU A 147 -23.99 4.10 -15.33
C LEU A 147 -23.18 3.12 -14.48
N LEU A 148 -23.59 1.86 -14.40
CA LEU A 148 -22.85 0.82 -13.69
C LEU A 148 -21.44 0.66 -14.28
N ASN A 149 -21.34 0.52 -15.61
CA ASN A 149 -20.05 0.40 -16.30
C ASN A 149 -19.18 1.64 -16.08
N SER A 150 -19.72 2.86 -16.26
CA SER A 150 -18.97 4.09 -15.97
C SER A 150 -18.55 4.20 -14.49
N SER A 151 -19.34 3.68 -13.56
CA SER A 151 -18.98 3.68 -12.14
C SER A 151 -17.85 2.70 -11.83
N LEU A 152 -17.84 1.53 -12.47
CA LEU A 152 -16.75 0.56 -12.35
C LEU A 152 -15.43 1.13 -12.88
N GLU A 153 -15.45 1.79 -14.04
CA GLU A 153 -14.28 2.48 -14.60
C GLU A 153 -13.75 3.57 -13.65
N LEU A 154 -14.64 4.40 -13.10
CA LEU A 154 -14.26 5.43 -12.13
C LEU A 154 -13.65 4.83 -10.85
N PHE A 155 -14.18 3.70 -10.35
CA PHE A 155 -13.64 3.04 -9.16
C PHE A 155 -12.31 2.33 -9.45
N GLN A 156 -12.12 1.82 -10.66
CA GLN A 156 -10.82 1.28 -11.07
C GLN A 156 -9.75 2.39 -11.06
N HIS A 157 -10.05 3.57 -11.61
CA HIS A 157 -9.14 4.72 -11.52
C HIS A 157 -8.95 5.20 -10.06
N GLU A 158 -10.00 5.17 -9.24
CA GLU A 158 -9.89 5.48 -7.80
C GLU A 158 -8.89 4.53 -7.11
N LEU A 159 -8.94 3.22 -7.42
CA LEU A 159 -7.97 2.24 -6.93
C LEU A 159 -6.55 2.54 -7.42
N GLU A 160 -6.34 2.84 -8.70
CA GLU A 160 -5.01 3.19 -9.22
C GLU A 160 -4.38 4.39 -8.49
N LEU A 161 -5.18 5.44 -8.25
CA LEU A 161 -4.73 6.62 -7.50
C LEU A 161 -4.36 6.26 -6.06
N LYS A 162 -5.11 5.34 -5.43
CA LYS A 162 -4.86 4.87 -4.06
C LYS A 162 -3.51 4.16 -3.89
N TYR A 163 -3.01 3.46 -4.92
CA TYR A 163 -1.70 2.78 -4.91
C TYR A 163 -0.52 3.65 -5.37
N THR A 164 -0.76 4.87 -5.85
CA THR A 164 0.31 5.72 -6.42
C THR A 164 1.43 6.00 -5.41
N MET A 165 1.09 6.34 -4.16
CA MET A 165 2.09 6.61 -3.11
C MET A 165 2.89 5.36 -2.71
N LEU A 166 2.24 4.20 -2.62
CA LEU A 166 2.93 2.93 -2.36
C LEU A 166 3.90 2.59 -3.50
N ARG A 167 3.50 2.80 -4.76
CA ARG A 167 4.35 2.59 -5.93
C ARG A 167 5.56 3.53 -5.92
N TYR A 168 5.36 4.78 -5.50
CA TYR A 168 6.46 5.72 -5.29
C TYR A 168 7.43 5.23 -4.21
N LEU A 169 6.96 4.79 -3.05
CA LEU A 169 7.82 4.26 -1.98
C LEU A 169 8.61 3.03 -2.44
N VAL A 170 7.95 2.10 -3.13
CA VAL A 170 8.56 0.90 -3.70
C VAL A 170 9.69 1.23 -4.67
N TRP A 171 9.53 2.28 -5.48
CA TRP A 171 10.55 2.77 -6.40
C TRP A 171 11.67 3.54 -5.68
N LEU A 172 11.33 4.29 -4.64
CA LEU A 172 12.28 5.12 -3.89
C LEU A 172 13.31 4.29 -3.12
N ILE A 173 12.91 3.15 -2.53
CA ILE A 173 13.82 2.32 -1.71
C ILE A 173 15.06 1.84 -2.50
N PRO A 174 14.95 1.22 -3.70
CA PRO A 174 16.11 0.88 -4.53
C PRO A 174 16.97 2.09 -4.92
N THR A 175 16.34 3.23 -5.20
CA THR A 175 17.07 4.48 -5.51
C THR A 175 17.89 4.93 -4.31
N MET A 176 17.33 4.87 -3.09
CA MET A 176 18.06 5.16 -1.85
C MET A 176 19.21 4.17 -1.63
N GLY A 177 19.00 2.88 -1.92
CA GLY A 177 20.05 1.87 -1.90
C GLY A 177 21.23 2.19 -2.83
N PHE A 178 20.92 2.53 -4.08
CA PHE A 178 21.92 2.94 -5.08
C PHE A 178 22.67 4.20 -4.63
N ILE A 179 21.96 5.22 -4.14
CA ILE A 179 22.59 6.44 -3.58
C ILE A 179 23.54 6.06 -2.45
N GLY A 180 23.12 5.17 -1.54
CA GLY A 180 23.96 4.72 -0.44
C GLY A 180 25.22 3.99 -0.88
N THR A 181 25.14 3.18 -1.94
CA THR A 181 26.33 2.55 -2.52
C THR A 181 27.26 3.57 -3.18
N VAL A 182 26.73 4.53 -3.96
CA VAL A 182 27.54 5.58 -4.60
C VAL A 182 28.29 6.39 -3.53
N VAL A 183 27.59 6.79 -2.47
CA VAL A 183 28.18 7.54 -1.35
C VAL A 183 29.20 6.70 -0.59
N GLY A 184 28.89 5.44 -0.29
CA GLY A 184 29.81 4.54 0.41
C GLY A 184 31.10 4.27 -0.37
N ILE A 185 31.01 4.09 -1.69
CA ILE A 185 32.18 3.97 -2.58
C ILE A 185 33.00 5.26 -2.58
N ALA A 186 32.34 6.42 -2.68
CA ALA A 186 33.04 7.71 -2.65
C ALA A 186 33.86 7.89 -1.36
N PHE A 187 33.29 7.57 -0.20
CA PHE A 187 34.01 7.62 1.07
C PHE A 187 35.12 6.57 1.21
N ALA A 188 34.94 5.38 0.62
CA ALA A 188 36.00 4.37 0.60
C ALA A 188 37.21 4.83 -0.22
N LEU A 189 36.96 5.49 -1.36
CA LEU A 189 38.01 6.04 -2.22
C LEU A 189 38.69 7.27 -1.61
N ASP A 190 37.93 8.17 -1.00
CA ASP A 190 38.47 9.34 -0.28
C ASP A 190 39.41 8.90 0.86
N TYR A 191 38.98 7.88 1.62
CA TYR A 191 39.83 7.27 2.63
C TYR A 191 41.11 6.70 2.05
N ALA A 192 41.02 5.92 0.95
CA ALA A 192 42.20 5.37 0.29
C ALA A 192 43.19 6.45 -0.18
N ALA A 193 42.69 7.61 -0.61
CA ALA A 193 43.51 8.75 -1.02
C ALA A 193 44.15 9.49 0.17
N SER A 194 43.52 9.47 1.35
CA SER A 194 43.99 10.16 2.56
C SER A 194 45.09 9.41 3.32
N VAL A 195 45.33 8.13 3.03
CA VAL A 195 46.29 7.31 3.78
C VAL A 195 47.73 7.67 3.40
N GLU A 196 48.50 8.15 4.39
CA GLU A 196 49.89 8.59 4.22
C GLU A 196 50.88 7.45 3.93
N ASN A 197 50.60 6.24 4.41
CA ASN A 197 51.46 5.06 4.18
C ASN A 197 50.74 4.00 3.32
N PRO A 198 51.01 3.96 2.00
CA PRO A 198 50.40 2.98 1.08
C PRO A 198 50.77 1.52 1.37
N GLN A 199 51.79 1.28 2.20
CA GLN A 199 52.24 -0.08 2.55
C GLN A 199 51.60 -0.62 3.84
N ASP A 200 50.64 0.09 4.45
CA ASP A 200 49.93 -0.43 5.63
C ASP A 200 49.19 -1.73 5.27
N PRO A 201 49.51 -2.88 5.91
CA PRO A 201 48.82 -4.15 5.68
C PRO A 201 47.31 -4.08 5.95
N LYS A 202 46.85 -3.13 6.77
CA LYS A 202 45.44 -2.94 7.11
C LYS A 202 44.67 -2.11 6.09
N LEU A 203 45.34 -1.42 5.17
CA LEU A 203 44.71 -0.52 4.21
C LEU A 203 43.68 -1.25 3.34
N LEU A 204 44.08 -2.40 2.77
CA LEU A 204 43.20 -3.21 1.94
C LEU A 204 41.99 -3.75 2.74
N ALA A 205 42.20 -4.19 3.97
CA ALA A 205 41.12 -4.67 4.83
C ALA A 205 40.11 -3.55 5.16
N GLN A 206 40.58 -2.33 5.41
CA GLN A 206 39.71 -1.19 5.72
C GLN A 206 38.94 -0.69 4.50
N ILE A 207 39.58 -0.59 3.33
CA ILE A 207 38.91 -0.21 2.09
C ILE A 207 37.86 -1.26 1.70
N THR A 208 38.22 -2.56 1.76
CA THR A 208 37.29 -3.64 1.41
C THR A 208 36.11 -3.72 2.38
N GLY A 209 36.31 -3.46 3.68
CA GLY A 209 35.22 -3.34 4.65
C GLY A 209 34.23 -2.22 4.30
N ARG A 210 34.73 -1.01 4.00
CA ARG A 210 33.90 0.14 3.60
C ARG A 210 33.14 -0.12 2.30
N LEU A 211 33.79 -0.73 1.30
CA LEU A 211 33.14 -1.14 0.05
C LEU A 211 32.06 -2.22 0.31
N GLY A 212 32.33 -3.17 1.20
CA GLY A 212 31.37 -4.20 1.59
C GLY A 212 30.07 -3.61 2.12
N VAL A 213 30.17 -2.63 3.02
CA VAL A 213 28.99 -1.95 3.57
C VAL A 213 28.23 -1.17 2.48
N ALA A 214 28.94 -0.51 1.57
CA ALA A 214 28.32 0.16 0.43
C ALA A 214 27.47 -0.81 -0.41
N PHE A 215 27.96 -2.02 -0.69
CA PHE A 215 27.20 -3.05 -1.41
C PHE A 215 26.03 -3.60 -0.59
N TYR A 216 26.20 -3.76 0.72
CA TYR A 216 25.12 -4.18 1.62
C TYR A 216 23.93 -3.22 1.59
N THR A 217 24.15 -1.90 1.49
CA THR A 217 23.08 -0.92 1.37
C THR A 217 22.19 -1.19 0.16
N THR A 218 22.78 -1.42 -1.03
CA THR A 218 21.99 -1.77 -2.22
C THR A 218 21.31 -3.14 -2.08
N LEU A 219 22.02 -4.14 -1.56
CA LEU A 219 21.45 -5.48 -1.40
C LEU A 219 20.22 -5.45 -0.47
N LEU A 220 20.31 -4.74 0.65
CA LEU A 220 19.20 -4.55 1.59
C LEU A 220 18.01 -3.85 0.91
N ALA A 221 18.28 -2.78 0.15
CA ALA A 221 17.24 -2.02 -0.57
C ALA A 221 16.49 -2.90 -1.58
N LEU A 222 17.20 -3.72 -2.34
CA LEU A 222 16.61 -4.62 -3.33
C LEU A 222 15.73 -5.69 -2.66
N ILE A 223 16.18 -6.26 -1.54
CA ILE A 223 15.39 -7.23 -0.77
C ILE A 223 14.11 -6.59 -0.23
N GLN A 224 14.23 -5.43 0.41
CA GLN A 224 13.08 -4.69 0.96
C GLN A 224 12.08 -4.30 -0.14
N SER A 225 12.57 -3.79 -1.27
CA SER A 225 11.72 -3.43 -2.41
C SER A 225 11.03 -4.67 -2.99
N ALA A 226 11.74 -5.77 -3.21
CA ALA A 226 11.15 -7.00 -3.75
C ALA A 226 9.99 -7.52 -2.89
N LEU A 227 10.15 -7.51 -1.55
CA LEU A 227 9.09 -7.90 -0.62
C LEU A 227 7.88 -6.96 -0.70
N LEU A 228 8.11 -5.64 -0.76
CA LEU A 228 7.03 -4.67 -0.89
C LEU A 228 6.32 -4.75 -2.24
N VAL A 229 7.04 -4.88 -3.35
CA VAL A 229 6.47 -5.06 -4.69
C VAL A 229 5.53 -6.26 -4.71
N PHE A 230 5.99 -7.39 -4.17
CA PHE A 230 5.21 -8.62 -4.14
C PHE A 230 3.91 -8.42 -3.35
N ALA A 231 4.02 -7.88 -2.14
CA ALA A 231 2.88 -7.66 -1.28
C ALA A 231 1.91 -6.59 -1.85
N LEU A 232 2.43 -5.56 -2.53
CA LEU A 232 1.66 -4.55 -3.28
C LEU A 232 0.78 -5.20 -4.34
N HIS A 233 1.35 -6.09 -5.18
CA HIS A 233 0.58 -6.76 -6.23
C HIS A 233 -0.54 -7.64 -5.66
N ILE A 234 -0.29 -8.33 -4.53
CA ILE A 234 -1.33 -9.12 -3.88
C ILE A 234 -2.46 -8.21 -3.38
N ALA A 235 -2.15 -7.13 -2.67
CA ALA A 235 -3.17 -6.22 -2.15
C ALA A 235 -3.99 -5.59 -3.27
N GLN A 236 -3.33 -5.08 -4.32
CA GLN A 236 -3.99 -4.48 -5.47
C GLN A 236 -4.91 -5.49 -6.16
N GLY A 237 -4.42 -6.69 -6.45
CA GLY A 237 -5.24 -7.73 -7.09
C GLY A 237 -6.46 -8.14 -6.26
N ARG A 238 -6.36 -8.12 -4.92
CA ARG A 238 -7.52 -8.40 -4.06
C ARG A 238 -8.56 -7.28 -4.06
N GLU A 239 -8.15 -6.01 -4.06
CA GLU A 239 -9.10 -4.88 -4.16
C GLU A 239 -9.78 -4.82 -5.54
N GLU A 240 -9.03 -5.06 -6.62
CA GLU A 240 -9.59 -5.17 -7.97
C GLU A 240 -10.59 -6.34 -8.09
N MET A 241 -10.27 -7.49 -7.50
CA MET A 241 -11.19 -8.63 -7.42
C MET A 241 -12.48 -8.26 -6.67
N ALA A 242 -12.37 -7.55 -5.55
CA ALA A 242 -13.53 -7.12 -4.76
C ALA A 242 -14.44 -6.16 -5.56
N LEU A 243 -13.84 -5.23 -6.31
CA LEU A 243 -14.57 -4.33 -7.20
C LEU A 243 -15.28 -5.10 -8.32
N ASN A 244 -14.57 -6.03 -8.97
CA ASN A 244 -15.14 -6.84 -10.05
C ASN A 244 -16.32 -7.70 -9.56
N GLN A 245 -16.15 -8.40 -8.43
CA GLN A 245 -17.24 -9.18 -7.83
C GLN A 245 -18.43 -8.30 -7.42
N SER A 246 -18.18 -7.08 -6.93
CA SER A 246 -19.24 -6.12 -6.63
C SER A 246 -20.01 -5.70 -7.89
N GLY A 247 -19.30 -5.50 -9.00
CA GLY A 247 -19.88 -5.21 -10.31
C GLY A 247 -20.73 -6.37 -10.83
N GLN A 248 -20.21 -7.59 -10.80
CA GLN A 248 -20.93 -8.81 -11.17
C GLN A 248 -22.19 -9.00 -10.33
N TYR A 249 -22.07 -8.84 -9.01
CA TYR A 249 -23.21 -8.93 -8.10
C TYR A 249 -24.32 -7.92 -8.45
N CYS A 250 -23.95 -6.69 -8.82
CA CYS A 250 -24.91 -5.68 -9.28
C CYS A 250 -25.53 -6.04 -10.64
N LEU A 251 -24.76 -6.57 -11.59
CA LEU A 251 -25.30 -7.02 -12.86
C LEU A 251 -26.34 -8.12 -12.67
N ASP A 252 -25.98 -9.17 -11.95
CA ASP A 252 -26.80 -10.37 -11.79
C ASP A 252 -28.04 -10.15 -10.92
N ASN A 253 -27.89 -9.41 -9.81
CA ASN A 253 -28.92 -9.29 -8.78
C ASN A 253 -29.63 -7.92 -8.76
N LEU A 254 -29.16 -6.94 -9.54
CA LEU A 254 -29.87 -5.67 -9.71
C LEU A 254 -30.28 -5.50 -11.17
N ILE A 255 -29.33 -5.32 -12.09
CA ILE A 255 -29.61 -4.90 -13.47
C ILE A 255 -30.51 -5.90 -14.20
N ASN A 256 -30.18 -7.20 -14.15
CA ASN A 256 -30.96 -8.25 -14.84
C ASN A 256 -32.37 -8.44 -14.29
N ARG A 257 -32.69 -7.85 -13.12
CA ARG A 257 -33.97 -7.97 -12.43
C ARG A 257 -34.76 -6.67 -12.41
N LEU A 258 -34.18 -5.58 -12.91
CA LEU A 258 -34.90 -4.32 -13.07
C LEU A 258 -35.94 -4.48 -14.17
N TYR A 259 -37.14 -4.03 -13.89
CA TYR A 259 -38.26 -4.18 -14.81
C TYR A 259 -38.82 -2.82 -15.24
N GLU A 260 -38.78 -2.55 -16.54
CA GLU A 260 -39.37 -1.38 -17.19
C GLU A 260 -40.89 -1.64 -17.33
N LYS A 261 -41.70 -1.06 -16.43
CA LYS A 261 -43.17 -1.11 -16.48
C LYS A 261 -43.74 0.28 -16.56
#